data_AF-A0A838VQ59-F1
#
_entry.id   AF-A0A838VQ59-F1
#
_cell.length_a   1.000
_cell.length_b   1.000
_cell.length_c   1.000
_cell.angle_alpha   90.00
_cell.angle_beta   90.00
_cell.angle_gamma   90.00
#
_symmetry.space_group_name_H-M   'P 1'
#
loop_
_entity.id
_entity.type
_entity.pdbx_description
1 polymer ?
#
loop_
_entity_poly.entity_id
_entity_poly.type
_entity_poly.pdbx_seq_one_letter_code
_entity_poly.pdbx_strand_id
1 'polypeptide(L)'
;YDDPVLGKDPQPNHMDHLYKGTGDNGGVHINSGIGNHAFYVTATEIGGYAWEKAGKIWYLALRDRLRPWSNYARASFHMIAVAGELYGLGSKEQNAVRDGWHQVGVEPGFF
;
A
#
# COMPACT_ATOMS: atom_id res chain seq x y z
N TYR A 1 2.46 10.61 -16.22
CA TYR A 1 2.54 11.25 -17.55
C TYR A 1 2.75 12.75 -17.39
N ASP A 2 3.21 13.41 -18.45
CA ASP A 2 3.34 14.87 -18.53
C ASP A 2 3.14 15.25 -20.01
N ASP A 3 1.93 15.70 -20.34
CA ASP A 3 1.45 15.87 -21.71
C ASP A 3 0.72 17.22 -21.88
N PRO A 4 0.89 17.93 -23.01
CA PRO A 4 0.26 19.24 -23.22
C PRO A 4 -1.27 19.25 -23.20
N VAL A 5 -1.92 18.12 -23.50
CA VAL A 5 -3.39 17.99 -23.57
C VAL A 5 -3.94 17.34 -22.29
N LEU A 6 -3.30 16.27 -21.81
CA LEU A 6 -3.76 15.51 -20.65
C LEU A 6 -3.28 16.11 -19.32
N GLY A 7 -2.24 16.95 -19.34
CA GLY A 7 -1.62 17.53 -18.17
C GLY A 7 -0.54 16.64 -17.55
N LYS A 8 -0.24 16.86 -16.27
CA LYS A 8 0.70 16.06 -15.49
C LYS A 8 -0.04 15.14 -14.53
N ASP A 9 0.48 13.93 -14.35
CA ASP A 9 -0.03 12.95 -13.40
C ASP A 9 -0.08 13.54 -11.97
N PRO A 10 -1.28 13.62 -11.36
CA PRO A 10 -1.45 14.24 -10.06
C PRO A 10 -1.22 13.28 -8.88
N GLN A 11 -0.93 12.00 -9.10
CA GLN A 11 -0.89 11.01 -8.03
C GLN A 11 0.29 11.24 -7.06
N PRO A 12 0.05 11.46 -5.75
CA PRO A 12 1.10 11.41 -4.76
C PRO A 12 1.58 9.98 -4.51
N ASN A 13 2.84 9.84 -4.13
CA ASN A 13 3.42 8.59 -3.64
C ASN A 13 3.63 8.57 -2.12
N HIS A 14 3.32 9.67 -1.40
CA HIS A 14 3.54 9.81 0.04
C HIS A 14 2.36 10.52 0.72
N MET A 15 2.07 10.16 1.97
CA MET A 15 0.97 10.72 2.78
C MET A 15 1.05 12.22 3.05
N ASP A 16 2.25 12.81 3.02
CA ASP A 16 2.43 14.28 3.15
C ASP A 16 1.75 15.06 2.03
N HIS A 17 1.52 14.40 0.90
CA HIS A 17 0.89 14.97 -0.28
C HIS A 17 -0.51 14.41 -0.52
N LEU A 18 -1.12 13.81 0.51
CA LEU A 18 -2.48 13.29 0.44
C LEU A 18 -3.45 14.39 -0.01
N TYR A 19 -4.16 14.13 -1.09
CA TYR A 19 -5.23 14.99 -1.55
C TYR A 19 -6.42 14.93 -0.57
N LYS A 20 -6.87 16.09 -0.09
CA LYS A 20 -7.93 16.26 0.93
C LYS A 20 -9.16 17.01 0.42
N GLY A 21 -9.25 17.25 -0.89
CA GLY A 21 -10.41 17.90 -1.49
C GLY A 21 -11.57 16.94 -1.72
N THR A 22 -12.66 17.45 -2.29
CA THR A 22 -13.90 16.68 -2.53
C THR A 22 -14.02 16.12 -3.95
N GLY A 23 -13.15 16.53 -4.87
CA GLY A 23 -13.12 16.00 -6.23
C GLY A 23 -12.76 14.51 -6.25
N ASP A 24 -13.08 13.82 -7.34
CA ASP A 24 -12.72 12.41 -7.54
C ASP A 24 -13.14 11.50 -6.36
N ASN A 25 -14.36 11.71 -5.85
CA ASN A 25 -14.90 11.00 -4.69
C ASN A 25 -13.99 11.07 -3.43
N GLY A 26 -13.30 12.19 -3.23
CA GLY A 26 -12.27 12.34 -2.19
C GLY A 26 -10.87 11.91 -2.65
N GLY A 27 -10.60 11.96 -3.96
CA GLY A 27 -9.31 11.62 -4.55
C GLY A 27 -9.02 10.13 -4.61
N VAL A 28 -10.01 9.27 -4.90
CA VAL A 28 -9.80 7.81 -4.91
C VAL A 28 -8.79 7.37 -5.97
N HIS A 29 -8.78 8.00 -7.15
CA HIS A 29 -7.79 7.75 -8.19
C HIS A 29 -6.50 8.54 -7.93
N ILE A 30 -6.60 9.76 -7.39
CA ILE A 30 -5.42 10.59 -7.07
C ILE A 30 -4.57 9.89 -5.99
N ASN A 31 -5.14 9.58 -4.84
CA ASN A 31 -4.41 9.03 -3.69
C ASN A 31 -3.97 7.57 -3.87
N SER A 32 -4.47 6.86 -4.90
CA SER A 32 -4.12 5.46 -5.16
C SER A 32 -2.61 5.22 -5.35
N GLY A 33 -1.88 6.25 -5.79
CA GLY A 33 -0.41 6.23 -5.91
C GLY A 33 0.32 5.87 -4.61
N ILE A 34 -0.22 6.23 -3.44
CA ILE A 34 0.38 5.94 -2.13
C ILE A 34 0.39 4.42 -1.89
N GLY A 35 -0.76 3.76 -2.06
CA GLY A 35 -0.86 2.30 -1.91
C GLY A 35 -0.07 1.55 -2.99
N ASN A 36 -0.03 2.09 -4.22
CA ASN A 36 0.77 1.52 -5.31
C ASN A 36 2.26 1.57 -5.00
N HIS A 37 2.76 2.67 -4.45
CA HIS A 37 4.17 2.82 -4.10
C HIS A 37 4.56 1.89 -2.95
N ALA A 38 3.69 1.71 -1.94
CA ALA A 38 3.92 0.75 -0.87
C ALA A 38 4.05 -0.70 -1.40
N PHE A 39 3.19 -1.09 -2.36
CA PHE A 39 3.29 -2.39 -3.02
C PHE A 39 4.58 -2.53 -3.84
N TYR A 40 4.94 -1.50 -4.61
CA TYR A 40 6.17 -1.48 -5.41
C TYR A 40 7.41 -1.70 -4.55
N VAL A 41 7.54 -0.96 -3.44
CA VAL A 41 8.66 -1.11 -2.51
C VAL A 41 8.68 -2.53 -1.93
N THR A 42 7.54 -2.99 -1.41
CA THR A 42 7.43 -4.34 -0.83
C THR A 42 7.84 -5.44 -1.82
N ALA A 43 7.31 -5.39 -3.04
CA ALA A 43 7.62 -6.38 -4.07
C ALA A 43 9.10 -6.35 -4.48
N THR A 44 9.69 -5.15 -4.56
CA THR A 44 11.11 -4.96 -4.88
C THR A 44 12.01 -5.53 -3.79
N GLU A 45 11.69 -5.26 -2.52
CA GLU A 45 12.48 -5.74 -1.38
C GLU A 45 12.38 -7.27 -1.21
N ILE A 46 11.18 -7.85 -1.37
CA ILE A 46 10.99 -9.29 -1.32
C ILE A 46 11.76 -9.97 -2.47
N GLY A 47 11.69 -9.41 -3.67
CA GLY A 47 12.32 -9.92 -4.89
C GLY A 47 11.61 -11.14 -5.49
N GLY A 48 12.12 -11.62 -6.62
CA GLY A 48 11.50 -12.70 -7.39
C GLY A 48 10.23 -12.25 -8.13
N TYR A 49 9.30 -13.17 -8.36
CA TYR A 49 8.05 -12.85 -9.01
C TYR A 49 7.07 -12.21 -8.02
N ALA A 50 6.68 -10.96 -8.27
CA ALA A 50 5.86 -10.18 -7.34
C ALA A 50 4.55 -10.88 -6.95
N TRP A 51 3.95 -11.67 -7.84
CA TRP A 51 2.69 -12.39 -7.58
C TRP A 51 2.82 -13.57 -6.61
N GLU A 52 4.02 -14.14 -6.41
CA GLU A 52 4.21 -15.31 -5.55
C GLU A 52 4.12 -14.97 -4.07
N LYS A 53 4.61 -13.78 -3.67
CA LYS A 53 4.68 -13.36 -2.27
C LYS A 53 3.96 -12.04 -2.02
N ALA A 54 4.43 -10.92 -2.59
CA ALA A 54 3.79 -9.62 -2.38
C ALA A 54 2.32 -9.63 -2.82
N GLY A 55 2.03 -10.13 -4.02
CA GLY A 55 0.68 -10.27 -4.53
C GLY A 55 -0.19 -11.19 -3.67
N LYS A 56 0.36 -12.30 -3.17
CA LYS A 56 -0.34 -13.21 -2.26
C LYS A 56 -0.70 -12.54 -0.93
N ILE A 57 0.21 -11.75 -0.34
CA ILE A 57 -0.04 -10.96 0.87
C ILE A 57 -1.18 -9.96 0.63
N TRP A 58 -1.10 -9.16 -0.44
CA TRP A 58 -2.13 -8.17 -0.78
C TRP A 58 -3.49 -8.81 -1.01
N TYR A 59 -3.53 -9.91 -1.76
CA TYR A 59 -4.77 -10.62 -2.08
C TYR A 59 -5.45 -11.18 -0.83
N LEU A 60 -4.69 -11.83 0.05
CA LEU A 60 -5.24 -12.41 1.27
C LEU A 60 -5.69 -11.33 2.27
N ALA A 61 -4.94 -10.23 2.39
CA ALA A 61 -5.36 -9.10 3.21
C ALA A 61 -6.68 -8.49 2.70
N LEU A 62 -6.79 -8.27 1.38
CA LEU A 62 -8.00 -7.75 0.74
C LEU A 62 -9.20 -8.68 0.94
N ARG A 63 -9.03 -9.98 0.66
CA ARG A 63 -10.11 -10.96 0.69
C ARG A 63 -10.62 -11.21 2.11
N ASP A 64 -9.72 -11.31 3.09
CA ASP A 64 -10.06 -11.86 4.41
C ASP A 64 -10.14 -10.78 5.51
N ARG A 65 -9.36 -9.70 5.39
CA ARG A 65 -9.13 -8.76 6.51
C ARG A 65 -9.69 -7.36 6.29
N LEU A 66 -9.63 -6.82 5.08
CA LEU A 66 -10.15 -5.47 4.81
C LEU A 66 -11.69 -5.42 4.88
N ARG A 67 -12.20 -4.23 5.20
CA ARG A 67 -13.63 -3.92 5.30
C ARG A 67 -13.94 -2.68 4.46
N PRO A 68 -15.21 -2.40 4.14
CA PRO A 68 -15.58 -1.28 3.26
C PRO A 68 -15.03 0.09 3.69
N TRP A 69 -14.74 0.27 4.97
CA TRP A 69 -14.20 1.50 5.58
C TRP A 69 -12.76 1.35 6.09
N SER A 70 -11.98 0.42 5.53
CA SER A 70 -10.54 0.35 5.79
C SER A 70 -9.82 1.57 5.20
N ASN A 71 -8.96 2.20 6.01
CA ASN A 71 -8.02 3.24 5.56
C ASN A 71 -6.61 2.66 5.37
N TYR A 72 -5.63 3.48 4.97
CA TYR A 72 -4.26 3.02 4.76
C TYR A 72 -3.63 2.41 6.02
N ALA A 73 -3.86 2.96 7.21
CA ALA A 73 -3.35 2.39 8.46
C ALA A 73 -3.91 0.98 8.72
N ARG A 74 -5.21 0.75 8.47
CA ARG A 74 -5.83 -0.58 8.55
C ARG A 74 -5.28 -1.54 7.51
N ALA A 75 -5.07 -1.06 6.29
CA ALA A 75 -4.50 -1.87 5.22
C ALA A 75 -3.07 -2.31 5.58
N SER A 76 -2.22 -1.36 6.01
CA SER A 76 -0.86 -1.61 6.49
C SER A 76 -0.84 -2.67 7.58
N PHE A 77 -1.62 -2.46 8.66
CA PHE A 77 -1.70 -3.41 9.78
C PHE A 77 -2.05 -4.83 9.31
N HIS A 78 -3.10 -4.99 8.51
CA HIS A 78 -3.54 -6.32 8.06
C HIS A 78 -2.57 -6.98 7.09
N MET A 79 -1.90 -6.23 6.22
CA MET A 79 -0.89 -6.78 5.32
C MET A 79 0.35 -7.25 6.07
N ILE A 80 0.82 -6.49 7.07
CA ILE A 80 1.94 -6.89 7.94
C ILE A 80 1.59 -8.15 8.73
N ALA A 81 0.36 -8.25 9.24
CA ALA A 81 -0.12 -9.43 9.95
C ALA A 81 -0.16 -10.67 9.04
N VAL A 82 -0.76 -10.55 7.85
CA VAL A 82 -0.81 -11.64 6.86
C VAL A 82 0.58 -12.10 6.44
N ALA A 83 1.53 -11.18 6.25
CA ALA A 83 2.90 -11.54 5.92
C ALA A 83 3.58 -12.33 7.06
N GLY A 84 3.36 -11.92 8.31
CA GLY A 84 3.84 -12.67 9.48
C GLY A 84 3.22 -14.07 9.61
N GLU A 85 1.92 -14.21 9.31
CA GLU A 85 1.22 -15.50 9.32
C GLU A 85 1.72 -16.46 8.23
N LEU A 86 2.03 -15.94 7.04
CA LEU A 86 2.47 -16.75 5.89
C LEU A 86 3.95 -17.14 5.94
N TYR A 87 4.80 -16.23 6.42
CA TYR A 87 6.26 -16.36 6.27
C TYR A 87 7.02 -16.34 7.60
N GLY A 88 6.32 -16.13 8.72
CA GLY A 88 6.88 -16.07 10.07
C GLY A 88 7.03 -14.65 10.60
N LEU A 89 6.94 -14.50 11.92
CA LEU A 89 7.17 -13.23 12.61
C LEU A 89 8.63 -12.79 12.43
N GLY A 90 8.84 -11.53 12.05
CA GLY A 90 10.16 -10.97 11.75
C GLY A 90 10.77 -11.44 10.42
N SER A 91 10.00 -12.16 9.59
CA SER A 91 10.44 -12.59 8.26
C SER A 91 10.80 -11.43 7.35
N LYS A 92 11.59 -11.72 6.31
CA LYS A 92 11.92 -10.75 5.27
C LYS A 92 10.66 -10.14 4.66
N GLU A 93 9.65 -10.95 4.40
CA GLU A 93 8.37 -10.54 3.82
C GLU A 93 7.59 -9.62 4.76
N GLN A 94 7.51 -9.95 6.05
CA GLN A 94 6.83 -9.09 7.01
C GLN A 94 7.53 -7.74 7.17
N ASN A 95 8.87 -7.73 7.20
CA ASN A 95 9.65 -6.50 7.29
C ASN A 95 9.50 -5.67 6.02
N ALA A 96 9.55 -6.29 4.84
CA ALA A 96 9.37 -5.58 3.57
C ALA A 96 8.00 -4.91 3.44
N VAL A 97 6.92 -5.55 3.93
CA VAL A 97 5.59 -4.92 3.96
C VAL A 97 5.59 -3.71 4.89
N ARG A 98 6.19 -3.85 6.08
CA ARG A 98 6.30 -2.76 7.05
C ARG A 98 7.09 -1.59 6.48
N ASP A 99 8.23 -1.86 5.85
CA ASP A 99 9.10 -0.86 5.24
C ASP A 99 8.41 -0.18 4.05
N GLY A 100 7.68 -0.94 3.21
CA GLY A 100 6.89 -0.38 2.12
C GLY A 100 5.81 0.61 2.55
N TRP A 101 5.07 0.31 3.63
CA TRP A 101 4.09 1.24 4.19
C TRP A 101 4.74 2.43 4.90
N HIS A 102 5.85 2.22 5.61
CA HIS A 102 6.60 3.28 6.27
C HIS A 102 7.17 4.29 5.25
N GLN A 103 7.70 3.82 4.12
CA GLN A 103 8.25 4.68 3.06
C GLN A 103 7.21 5.59 2.39
N VAL A 104 5.91 5.30 2.52
CA VAL A 104 4.84 6.15 2.02
C VAL A 104 4.17 6.99 3.12
N GLY A 105 4.75 7.00 4.34
CA GLY A 105 4.29 7.79 5.47
C GLY A 105 3.08 7.19 6.19
N VAL A 106 2.91 5.86 6.13
CA VAL A 106 1.81 5.16 6.81
C VAL A 106 2.36 4.29 7.94
N GLU A 107 2.13 4.75 9.16
CA GLU A 107 2.38 3.94 10.35
C GLU A 107 1.30 2.86 10.54
N PRO A 108 1.65 1.63 10.94
CA PRO A 108 0.68 0.61 11.30
C PRO A 108 -0.15 1.06 12.51
N GLY A 109 -1.47 1.15 12.33
CA GLY A 109 -2.38 1.49 13.43
C GLY A 109 -2.75 0.24 14.24
N PHE A 110 -2.48 0.26 15.54
CA PHE A 110 -3.09 -0.68 16.49
C PHE A 110 -4.49 -0.17 16.89
N PHE A 111 -5.44 -1.08 17.11
CA PHE A 111 -6.80 -0.79 17.57
C PHE A 111 -7.02 -1.34 18.98
#